data_AF-A0AAV2ZJE8-F1
#
_entry.id   AF-A0AAV2ZJE8-F1
#
_cell.length_a   1.000
_cell.length_b   1.000
_cell.length_c   1.000
_cell.angle_alpha   90.00
_cell.angle_beta   90.00
_cell.angle_gamma   90.00
#
_symmetry.space_group_name_H-M   'P 1'
#
loop_
_entity.id
_entity.type
_entity.pdbx_description
1 polymer ?
#
loop_
_entity_poly.entity_id
_entity_poly.type
_entity_poly.pdbx_seq_one_letter_code
_entity_poly.pdbx_strand_id
1 'polypeptide(L)'
;SIPEPSGQHTPPALAAFYMFWTMIILLQVLIPISLYVSIEIVKLGQIYFIQNDRDLYCEKADSMIECRALNISEDLGQVQYIFSDKTGTLTENKMVFRRCSIAGVEYSHEANGMSLQNKTELV
;
A
#
# COMPACT_ATOMS: atom_id res chain seq x y z
N SER A 1 -34.47 16.19 -43.66
CA SER A 1 -33.04 16.55 -43.66
C SER A 1 -32.92 17.93 -43.05
N ILE A 2 -32.22 18.06 -41.93
CA ILE A 2 -31.95 19.36 -41.31
C ILE A 2 -31.00 20.11 -42.26
N PRO A 3 -31.37 21.27 -42.82
CA PRO A 3 -30.53 21.96 -43.78
C PRO A 3 -29.43 22.73 -43.05
N GLU A 4 -28.18 22.36 -43.26
CA GLU A 4 -27.04 23.19 -42.89
C GLU A 4 -26.93 24.39 -43.86
N PRO A 5 -26.45 25.56 -43.39
CA PRO A 5 -26.43 26.80 -44.17
C PRO A 5 -25.40 26.82 -45.32
N SER A 6 -24.55 25.80 -45.45
CA SER A 6 -23.69 25.55 -46.60
C SER A 6 -24.36 24.50 -47.49
N GLY A 7 -24.65 24.83 -48.75
CA GLY A 7 -25.38 23.98 -49.72
C GLY A 7 -24.68 22.67 -50.15
N GLN A 8 -23.98 21.98 -49.25
CA GLN A 8 -23.44 20.64 -49.46
C GLN A 8 -24.43 19.59 -48.96
N HIS A 9 -24.94 18.76 -49.87
CA HIS A 9 -25.69 17.56 -49.53
C HIS A 9 -24.75 16.53 -48.91
N THR A 10 -24.66 16.48 -47.58
CA THR A 10 -23.96 15.39 -46.90
C THR A 10 -24.75 14.09 -47.10
N PRO A 11 -24.10 12.99 -47.53
CA PRO A 11 -24.81 11.72 -47.69
C PRO A 11 -25.34 11.26 -46.32
N PRO A 12 -26.56 10.69 -46.25
CA PRO A 12 -27.19 10.33 -44.98
C PRO A 12 -26.36 9.35 -44.14
N ALA A 13 -25.56 8.50 -44.79
CA ALA A 13 -24.61 7.60 -44.13
C ALA A 13 -23.47 8.37 -43.42
N LEU A 14 -22.97 9.45 -44.03
CA LEU A 14 -21.90 10.27 -43.47
C LEU A 14 -22.41 11.17 -42.33
N ALA A 15 -23.65 11.67 -42.44
CA ALA A 15 -24.32 12.35 -41.34
C ALA A 15 -24.56 11.42 -40.14
N ALA A 16 -24.99 10.17 -40.38
CA ALA A 16 -25.14 9.17 -39.32
C ALA A 16 -23.79 8.80 -38.68
N PHE A 17 -22.72 8.70 -39.47
CA PHE A 17 -21.36 8.45 -38.98
C PHE A 17 -20.87 9.58 -38.06
N TYR A 18 -21.07 10.84 -38.44
CA TYR A 18 -20.72 11.97 -37.58
C TYR A 18 -21.58 12.01 -36.30
N MET A 19 -22.90 11.78 -36.39
CA MET A 19 -23.75 11.73 -35.20
C MET A 19 -23.34 10.59 -34.24
N PHE A 20 -22.95 9.43 -34.77
CA PHE A 20 -22.44 8.32 -33.97
C PHE A 20 -21.17 8.70 -33.19
N TRP A 21 -20.19 9.34 -33.85
CA TRP A 21 -18.96 9.78 -33.19
C TRP A 21 -19.20 10.90 -32.19
N THR A 22 -20.12 11.82 -32.50
CA THR A 22 -20.51 12.91 -31.59
C THR A 22 -21.18 12.35 -30.33
N MET A 23 -22.00 11.31 -30.46
CA MET A 23 -22.58 10.59 -29.31
C MET A 23 -21.51 9.90 -28.46
N ILE A 24 -20.46 9.31 -29.06
CA ILE A 24 -19.33 8.73 -28.32
C ILE A 24 -18.62 9.81 -27.49
N ILE A 25 -18.35 10.98 -28.08
CA ILE A 25 -17.70 12.09 -27.37
C ILE A 25 -18.58 12.60 -26.22
N LEU A 26 -19.90 12.65 -26.37
CA LEU A 26 -20.81 13.02 -25.29
C LEU A 26 -20.86 11.97 -24.18
N LEU A 27 -20.81 10.68 -24.53
CA LEU A 27 -20.77 9.57 -23.58
C LEU A 27 -19.44 9.48 -22.83
N GLN A 28 -18.34 10.03 -23.37
CA GLN A 28 -17.03 10.01 -22.72
C GLN A 28 -17.02 10.76 -21.36
N VAL A 29 -18.00 11.64 -21.11
CA VAL A 29 -18.20 12.31 -19.81
C VAL A 29 -18.78 11.37 -18.75
N LEU A 30 -19.35 10.22 -19.12
CA LEU A 30 -19.92 9.25 -18.19
C LEU A 30 -18.86 8.66 -17.24
N ILE A 31 -17.63 8.46 -17.73
CA ILE A 31 -16.46 8.16 -16.89
C ILE A 31 -15.52 9.36 -16.98
N PRO A 32 -15.67 10.33 -16.07
CA PRO A 32 -14.86 11.53 -16.13
C PRO A 32 -13.39 11.17 -15.87
N ILE A 33 -12.52 11.57 -16.78
CA ILE A 33 -11.05 11.39 -16.65
C ILE A 33 -10.56 11.96 -15.31
N SER A 34 -11.20 13.01 -14.81
CA SER A 34 -10.90 13.60 -13.51
C SER A 34 -11.13 12.67 -12.32
N LEU A 35 -12.10 11.75 -12.38
CA LEU A 35 -12.35 10.78 -11.30
C LEU A 35 -11.16 9.83 -11.18
N TYR A 36 -10.65 9.33 -12.30
CA TYR A 36 -9.49 8.45 -12.32
C TYR A 36 -8.25 9.13 -11.72
N VAL A 37 -7.94 10.35 -12.18
CA VAL A 37 -6.80 11.13 -11.67
C VAL A 37 -6.98 11.45 -10.18
N SER A 38 -8.20 11.76 -9.75
CA SER A 38 -8.49 12.06 -8.34
C SER A 38 -8.25 10.85 -7.44
N ILE A 39 -8.63 9.63 -7.88
CA ILE A 39 -8.36 8.39 -7.13
C ILE A 39 -6.85 8.17 -6.99
N GLU A 40 -6.08 8.37 -8.05
CA GLU A 40 -4.61 8.24 -7.99
C GLU A 40 -3.98 9.26 -7.02
N ILE A 41 -4.44 10.51 -7.03
CA ILE A 41 -3.97 11.54 -6.08
C ILE A 41 -4.30 11.16 -4.63
N VAL A 42 -5.49 10.63 -4.37
CA VAL A 42 -5.87 10.17 -3.03
C VAL A 42 -4.98 9.02 -2.57
N LYS A 43 -4.69 8.04 -3.45
CA LYS A 43 -3.77 6.92 -3.14
C LYS A 43 -2.37 7.42 -2.82
N LEU A 44 -1.85 8.38 -3.60
CA LEU A 44 -0.57 9.04 -3.33
C LEU A 44 -0.58 9.76 -1.97
N GLY A 45 -1.66 10.47 -1.66
CA GLY A 45 -1.81 11.16 -0.37
C GLY A 45 -1.82 10.19 0.81
N GLN A 46 -2.54 9.06 0.71
CA GLN A 46 -2.57 8.02 1.75
C GLN A 46 -1.19 7.45 2.02
N ILE A 47 -0.43 7.15 0.95
CA ILE A 47 0.93 6.62 1.09
C ILE A 47 1.85 7.63 1.72
N TYR A 48 1.77 8.90 1.31
CA TYR A 48 2.55 9.97 1.93
C TYR A 48 2.29 10.06 3.44
N PHE A 49 1.03 9.92 3.88
CA PHE A 49 0.71 9.91 5.30
C PHE A 49 1.29 8.70 6.03
N ILE A 50 1.18 7.48 5.47
CA ILE A 50 1.76 6.27 6.07
C ILE A 50 3.29 6.39 6.16
N GLN A 51 3.92 6.88 5.10
CA GLN A 51 5.37 7.06 5.07
C GLN A 51 5.86 8.15 6.00
N ASN A 52 5.03 9.14 6.37
CA ASN A 52 5.40 10.20 7.30
C ASN A 52 4.92 9.92 8.74
N ASP A 53 4.35 8.74 8.99
CA ASP A 53 3.89 8.35 10.31
C ASP A 53 5.07 8.02 11.23
N ARG A 54 5.12 8.72 12.38
CA ARG A 54 6.19 8.53 13.38
C ARG A 54 6.01 7.26 14.19
N ASP A 55 4.78 6.75 14.32
CA ASP A 55 4.51 5.53 15.09
C ASP A 55 5.03 4.29 14.35
N LEU A 56 5.25 4.41 13.04
CA LEU A 56 5.78 3.36 12.17
C LEU A 56 7.30 3.49 11.91
N TYR A 57 7.97 4.44 12.57
CA TYR A 57 9.42 4.61 12.49
C TYR A 57 10.13 3.61 13.40
N CYS A 58 11.14 2.92 12.86
CA CYS A 58 11.94 1.96 13.63
C CYS A 58 13.26 2.60 14.07
N GLU A 59 13.38 2.95 15.35
CA GLU A 59 14.58 3.57 15.92
C GLU A 59 15.83 2.69 15.75
N LYS A 60 15.73 1.38 16.01
CA LYS A 60 16.85 0.42 15.93
C LYS A 60 17.49 0.31 14.54
N ALA A 61 16.70 0.54 13.50
CA ALA A 61 17.13 0.43 12.11
C ALA A 61 17.30 1.81 11.44
N ASP A 62 17.01 2.90 12.17
CA ASP A 62 16.91 4.28 11.66
C ASP A 62 16.15 4.35 10.32
N SER A 63 15.05 3.59 10.24
CA SER A 63 14.33 3.38 8.98
C SER A 63 12.85 3.66 9.13
N MET A 64 12.31 4.41 8.19
CA MET A 64 10.88 4.63 8.04
C MET A 64 10.25 3.58 7.11
N ILE A 65 8.93 3.40 7.19
CA ILE A 65 8.24 2.49 6.28
C ILE A 65 8.36 2.97 4.83
N GLU A 66 8.90 2.10 3.96
CA GLU A 66 8.91 2.32 2.52
C GLU A 66 7.74 1.63 1.84
N CYS A 67 6.77 2.42 1.37
CA CYS A 67 5.68 1.92 0.55
C CYS A 67 6.12 1.87 -0.92
N ARG A 68 6.32 0.67 -1.46
CA ARG A 68 6.74 0.47 -2.87
C ARG A 68 5.59 0.33 -3.86
N ALA A 69 4.35 0.27 -3.37
CA ALA A 69 3.15 0.05 -4.19
C ALA A 69 2.06 1.08 -3.87
N LEU A 70 1.36 1.55 -4.91
CA LEU A 70 0.33 2.59 -4.79
C LEU A 70 -1.00 2.10 -4.20
N ASN A 71 -1.24 0.80 -4.20
CA ASN A 71 -2.47 0.18 -3.72
C ASN A 71 -2.32 -0.43 -2.32
N ILE A 72 -1.20 -0.18 -1.63
CA ILE A 72 -0.88 -0.87 -0.39
C ILE A 72 -1.92 -0.64 0.71
N SER A 73 -2.51 0.55 0.78
CA SER A 73 -3.56 0.90 1.76
C SER A 73 -4.85 0.10 1.55
N GLU A 74 -5.19 -0.16 0.28
CA GLU A 74 -6.38 -0.95 -0.10
C GLU A 74 -6.14 -2.44 0.19
N ASP A 75 -4.97 -2.95 -0.20
CA ASP A 75 -4.57 -4.33 0.02
C ASP A 75 -4.48 -4.65 1.53
N LEU A 76 -3.92 -3.74 2.34
CA LEU A 76 -3.89 -3.89 3.80
C LEU A 76 -5.29 -3.87 4.42
N GLY A 77 -6.20 -3.06 3.88
CA GLY A 77 -7.59 -3.00 4.38
C GLY A 77 -8.37 -4.29 4.14
N GLN A 78 -7.93 -5.14 3.22
CA GLN A 78 -8.60 -6.39 2.85
C GLN A 78 -7.86 -7.65 3.31
N VAL A 79 -6.71 -7.51 3.98
CA VAL A 79 -5.91 -8.65 4.42
C VAL A 79 -6.66 -9.46 5.49
N GLN A 80 -6.75 -10.78 5.29
CA GLN A 80 -7.43 -11.70 6.22
C GLN A 80 -6.47 -12.69 6.89
N TYR A 81 -5.35 -12.99 6.23
CA TYR A 81 -4.38 -13.97 6.70
C TYR A 81 -2.99 -13.36 6.66
N ILE A 82 -2.25 -13.49 7.77
CA ILE A 82 -0.86 -13.07 7.89
C ILE A 82 -0.01 -14.34 7.96
N PHE A 83 0.81 -14.55 6.95
CA PHE A 83 1.82 -15.59 6.95
C PHE A 83 3.15 -14.98 7.41
N SER A 84 3.61 -15.37 8.59
CA SER A 84 4.87 -14.91 9.16
C SER A 84 5.93 -15.98 9.07
N ASP A 85 7.14 -15.60 8.65
CA ASP A 85 8.30 -16.48 8.78
C ASP A 85 8.76 -16.53 10.25
N LYS A 86 9.36 -17.65 10.66
CA LYS A 86 9.82 -17.83 12.04
C LYS A 86 11.11 -17.06 12.30
N THR A 87 12.12 -17.30 11.46
CA THR A 87 13.48 -16.80 11.71
C THR A 87 13.65 -15.43 11.05
N GLY A 88 14.05 -14.42 11.82
CA GLY A 88 14.22 -13.06 11.30
C GLY A 88 12.93 -12.22 11.28
N THR A 89 11.76 -12.81 11.56
CA THR A 89 10.51 -12.06 11.80
C THR A 89 10.00 -12.27 13.23
N LEU A 90 9.68 -13.51 13.62
CA LEU A 90 9.21 -13.80 14.99
C LEU A 90 10.35 -13.86 16.01
N THR A 91 11.52 -14.34 15.58
CA THR A 91 12.69 -14.45 16.45
C THR A 91 13.88 -13.73 15.83
N GLU A 92 14.52 -12.88 16.62
CA GLU A 92 15.88 -12.41 16.33
C GLU A 92 16.84 -13.62 16.30
N ASN A 93 17.86 -13.59 15.44
CA ASN A 93 18.88 -14.64 15.37
C ASN A 93 19.88 -14.53 16.54
N LYS A 94 19.36 -14.65 17.77
CA LYS A 94 20.11 -14.49 19.02
C LYS A 94 19.59 -15.48 20.05
N MET A 95 20.36 -16.53 20.30
CA MET A 95 20.02 -17.54 21.29
C MET A 95 20.69 -17.20 22.62
N VAL A 96 19.90 -17.16 23.70
CA VAL A 96 20.43 -16.91 25.05
C VAL A 96 19.96 -17.96 26.02
N PHE A 97 20.93 -18.47 26.76
CA PHE A 97 20.70 -19.41 27.85
C PHE A 97 19.98 -18.71 29.00
N ARG A 98 18.78 -19.18 29.33
CA ARG A 98 17.94 -18.63 30.40
C ARG A 98 17.99 -19.48 31.67
N ARG A 99 17.78 -20.79 31.57
CA ARG A 99 17.67 -21.70 32.73
C ARG A 99 18.13 -23.12 32.36
N CYS A 100 18.65 -23.86 33.33
CA CYS A 100 18.78 -25.33 33.24
C CYS A 100 18.43 -25.98 34.57
N SER A 101 18.09 -27.28 34.54
CA SER A 101 17.95 -28.09 35.75
C SER A 101 19.03 -29.18 35.77
N ILE A 102 19.75 -29.31 36.88
CA ILE A 102 20.80 -30.31 37.08
C ILE A 102 20.49 -31.06 38.37
N ALA A 103 20.32 -32.38 38.29
CA ALA A 103 20.01 -33.26 39.44
C ALA A 103 18.80 -32.79 40.29
N GLY A 104 17.78 -32.19 39.66
CA GLY A 104 16.58 -31.68 40.34
C GLY A 104 16.72 -30.27 40.90
N VAL A 105 17.89 -29.63 40.78
CA VAL A 105 18.12 -28.24 41.16
C VAL A 105 17.98 -27.35 39.93
N GLU A 106 17.12 -26.33 39.99
CA GLU A 106 16.96 -25.34 38.93
C GLU A 106 17.99 -24.21 39.07
N TYR A 107 18.73 -23.94 37.98
CA TYR A 107 19.68 -22.84 37.84
C TYR A 107 19.11 -21.83 36.86
N SER A 108 18.57 -20.73 37.38
CA SER A 108 18.10 -19.60 36.57
C SER A 108 19.24 -18.60 36.36
N HIS A 109 19.47 -18.19 35.11
CA HIS A 109 20.49 -17.23 34.72
C HIS A 109 19.85 -15.94 34.22
N GLU A 110 19.17 -15.22 35.12
CA GLU A 110 18.36 -14.04 34.81
C GLU A 110 19.19 -12.84 34.33
N ALA A 111 20.46 -12.77 34.73
CA ALA A 111 21.40 -11.74 34.29
C ALA A 111 21.60 -11.70 32.76
N ASN A 112 21.60 -12.87 32.09
CA ASN A 112 21.70 -12.93 30.63
C ASN A 112 20.41 -12.46 29.95
N GLY A 113 19.28 -12.59 30.63
CA GLY A 113 18.01 -12.10 30.13
C GLY A 113 17.90 -10.58 30.13
N MET A 114 18.36 -9.97 31.22
CA MET A 114 18.39 -8.52 31.40
C MET A 114 19.42 -7.84 30.50
N SER A 115 20.60 -8.47 30.30
CA SER A 115 21.64 -7.91 29.42
C SER A 115 21.24 -7.87 27.95
N LEU A 116 20.32 -8.75 27.54
CA LEU A 116 19.72 -8.69 26.20
C LEU A 116 18.83 -7.47 26.02
N GLN A 117 17.89 -7.25 26.94
CA GLN A 117 16.95 -6.12 26.88
C GLN A 117 17.69 -4.79 26.87
N ASN A 118 18.65 -4.61 27.78
CA ASN A 118 19.44 -3.37 27.85
C ASN A 118 20.26 -3.14 26.57
N LYS A 119 20.76 -4.19 25.92
CA LYS A 119 21.53 -4.08 24.67
C LYS A 119 20.63 -3.79 23.45
N THR A 120 19.34 -4.08 23.55
CA THR A 120 18.33 -3.81 22.53
C THR A 120 17.75 -2.39 22.65
N GLU A 121 17.90 -1.72 23.80
CA GLU A 121 17.53 -0.31 24.02
C GLU A 121 18.68 0.68 23.79
N LEU A 122 19.93 0.19 23.71
CA LEU A 122 21.15 1.00 23.55
C LEU A 122 21.72 1.00 22.12
N VAL A 123 21.01 0.40 21.15
CA VAL A 123 21.36 0.37 19.72
C VAL A 123 20.19 0.94 18.95
#